data_AF-A0A6G1WQA9-F1
#
_entry.id   AF-A0A6G1WQA9-F1
#
_cell.length_a   1.000
_cell.length_b   1.000
_cell.length_c   1.000
_cell.angle_alpha   90.00
_cell.angle_beta   90.00
_cell.angle_gamma   90.00
#
_symmetry.space_group_name_H-M   'P 1'
#
loop_
_entity.id
_entity.type
_entity.pdbx_description
1 polymer ?
#
loop_
_entity_poly.entity_id
_entity_poly.type
_entity_poly.pdbx_seq_one_letter_code
_entity_poly.pdbx_strand_id
1 'polypeptide(L)'
;MRRPRILLVVAPSRPECIRTAQAFGIDVEANLNRVRLISTWYGLLGWQDGTAFISLGRMFWPLPGRHPLYLALTSLERCGHFRAADDRDLAPLRAGAERTSVLASAPAGAL
;
A
#
# COMPACT_ATOMS: atom_id res chain seq x y z
N MET A 1 -7.30 0.14 -23.13
CA MET A 1 -6.25 -0.38 -22.21
C MET A 1 -6.72 -0.16 -20.77
N ARG A 2 -6.80 -1.21 -19.94
CA ARG A 2 -7.26 -1.09 -18.54
C ARG A 2 -6.08 -0.54 -17.72
N ARG A 3 -6.22 0.68 -17.18
CA ARG A 3 -5.18 1.28 -16.31
C ARG A 3 -4.91 0.32 -15.14
N PRO A 4 -3.65 0.03 -14.78
CA PRO A 4 -3.35 -0.83 -13.65
C PRO A 4 -3.99 -0.24 -12.39
N ARG A 5 -4.69 -1.08 -11.61
CA ARG A 5 -5.30 -0.67 -10.35
C ARG A 5 -4.20 -0.35 -9.35
N ILE A 6 -4.24 0.86 -8.80
CA ILE A 6 -3.30 1.34 -7.79
C ILE A 6 -3.79 0.88 -6.42
N LEU A 7 -2.87 0.37 -5.60
CA LEU A 7 -3.06 0.13 -4.17
C LEU A 7 -2.44 1.27 -3.36
N LEU A 8 -3.21 1.82 -2.41
CA LEU A 8 -2.71 2.79 -1.47
C LEU A 8 -2.16 2.10 -0.21
N VAL A 9 -0.99 2.50 0.25
CA VAL A 9 -0.40 2.03 1.50
C VAL A 9 -0.37 3.20 2.46
N VAL A 10 -1.26 3.18 3.44
CA VAL A 10 -1.53 4.33 4.31
C VAL A 10 -0.98 4.06 5.70
N ALA A 11 -0.06 4.93 6.15
CA ALA A 11 0.54 4.85 7.49
C ALA A 11 1.06 6.24 7.95
N PRO A 12 1.34 6.47 9.24
CA PRO A 12 1.69 7.82 9.73
C PRO A 12 3.01 8.38 9.19
N SER A 13 3.89 7.53 8.68
CA SER A 13 5.18 7.91 8.10
C SER A 13 5.57 7.02 6.92
N ARG A 14 6.46 7.49 6.06
CA ARG A 14 6.95 6.72 4.91
C ARG A 14 7.61 5.38 5.31
N PRO A 15 8.45 5.31 6.36
CA PRO A 15 8.97 4.02 6.86
C PRO A 15 7.86 3.07 7.32
N GLU A 16 6.80 3.58 7.95
CA GLU A 16 5.65 2.75 8.33
C GLU A 16 4.83 2.28 7.12
N CYS A 17 4.75 3.08 6.06
CA CYS A 17 4.14 2.62 4.81
C CYS A 17 4.92 1.42 4.26
N ILE A 18 6.26 1.49 4.23
CA ILE A 18 7.09 0.38 3.75
C ILE A 18 6.89 -0.87 4.62
N ARG A 19 6.92 -0.73 5.96
CA ARG A 19 6.65 -1.84 6.89
C ARG A 19 5.25 -2.43 6.69
N THR A 20 4.26 -1.58 6.45
CA THR A 20 2.89 -2.01 6.14
C THR A 20 2.86 -2.83 4.85
N ALA A 21 3.48 -2.36 3.78
CA ALA A 21 3.54 -3.12 2.52
C ALA A 21 4.23 -4.49 2.72
N GLN A 22 5.36 -4.51 3.41
CA GLN A 22 6.10 -5.74 3.72
C GLN A 22 5.28 -6.73 4.55
N ALA A 23 4.54 -6.25 5.55
CA ALA A 23 3.65 -7.09 6.36
C ALA A 23 2.53 -7.75 5.53
N PHE A 24 2.17 -7.16 4.39
CA PHE A 24 1.21 -7.73 3.45
C PHE A 24 1.89 -8.52 2.32
N GLY A 25 3.20 -8.76 2.38
CA GLY A 25 3.97 -9.48 1.37
C GLY A 25 4.19 -8.70 0.07
N ILE A 26 4.17 -7.36 0.14
CA ILE A 26 4.31 -6.48 -1.01
C ILE A 26 5.68 -5.81 -0.97
N ASP A 27 6.47 -6.05 -2.01
CA ASP A 27 7.65 -5.28 -2.32
C ASP A 27 7.25 -3.98 -3.04
N VAL A 28 7.53 -2.84 -2.42
CA VAL A 28 7.20 -1.51 -2.94
C VAL A 28 8.07 -1.16 -4.16
N GLU A 29 9.33 -1.57 -4.17
CA GLU A 29 10.28 -1.27 -5.26
C GLU A 29 9.92 -2.05 -6.52
N ALA A 30 9.54 -3.32 -6.38
CA ALA A 30 9.02 -4.12 -7.48
C ALA A 30 7.67 -3.61 -8.03
N ASN A 31 6.94 -2.76 -7.28
CA ASN A 31 5.57 -2.33 -7.59
C ASN A 31 5.39 -0.80 -7.68
N LEU A 32 6.43 -0.03 -8.03
CA LEU A 32 6.40 1.45 -8.07
C LEU A 32 5.26 2.05 -8.92
N ASN A 33 4.80 1.36 -9.97
CA ASN A 33 3.71 1.82 -10.84
C ASN A 33 2.31 1.43 -10.35
N ARG A 34 2.22 0.61 -9.28
CA ARG A 34 0.98 0.00 -8.79
C ARG A 34 0.74 0.26 -7.31
N VAL A 35 1.73 0.78 -6.59
CA VAL A 35 1.65 1.11 -5.17
C VAL A 35 1.91 2.60 -4.96
N ARG A 36 1.17 3.22 -4.04
CA ARG A 36 1.38 4.61 -3.62
C ARG A 36 1.44 4.66 -2.10
N LEU A 37 2.51 5.25 -1.58
CA LEU A 37 2.71 5.43 -0.14
C LEU A 37 2.07 6.74 0.29
N ILE A 38 1.09 6.68 1.19
CA ILE A 38 0.38 7.85 1.70
C ILE A 38 0.65 7.99 3.18
N SER A 39 1.32 9.08 3.57
CA SER A 39 1.59 9.39 4.97
C SER A 39 1.07 10.74 5.44
N THR A 40 0.33 11.44 4.59
CA THR A 40 -0.29 12.73 4.90
C THR A 40 -1.74 12.71 4.44
N TRP A 41 -2.59 13.48 5.11
CA TRP A 41 -4.00 13.53 4.78
C TRP A 41 -4.25 14.07 3.37
N TYR A 42 -3.45 15.05 2.92
CA TYR A 42 -3.53 15.57 1.55
C TYR A 42 -3.29 14.48 0.49
N GLY A 43 -2.46 13.49 0.79
CA GLY A 43 -2.20 12.37 -0.12
C GLY A 43 -3.40 11.44 -0.33
N LEU A 44 -4.47 11.58 0.47
CA LEU A 44 -5.73 10.86 0.29
C LEU A 44 -6.68 11.54 -0.72
N LEU A 45 -6.35 12.74 -1.19
CA LEU A 45 -7.17 13.47 -2.15
C LEU A 45 -6.87 13.03 -3.59
N GLY A 46 -7.88 13.12 -4.48
CA GLY A 46 -7.73 12.90 -5.92
C GLY A 46 -7.74 11.44 -6.36
N TRP A 47 -8.02 10.51 -5.45
CA TRP A 47 -8.25 9.10 -5.78
C TRP A 47 -9.69 8.87 -6.23
N GLN A 48 -9.91 7.75 -6.93
CA GLN A 48 -11.25 7.38 -7.39
C GLN A 48 -12.03 6.65 -6.30
N ASP A 49 -13.36 6.70 -6.36
CA ASP A 49 -14.22 5.93 -5.47
C ASP A 49 -13.90 4.42 -5.54
N GLY A 50 -13.95 3.74 -4.39
CA GLY A 50 -13.63 2.32 -4.27
C GLY A 50 -12.15 1.99 -4.43
N THR A 51 -11.25 2.98 -4.37
CA THR A 51 -9.79 2.72 -4.40
C THR A 51 -9.39 1.86 -3.20
N ALA A 52 -8.64 0.80 -3.48
CA ALA A 52 -8.19 -0.15 -2.47
C ALA A 52 -7.03 0.42 -1.65
N PHE A 53 -7.05 0.19 -0.34
CA PHE A 53 -5.93 0.54 0.54
C PHE A 53 -5.60 -0.58 1.53
N ILE A 54 -4.36 -0.55 2.02
CA ILE A 54 -3.93 -1.28 3.21
C ILE A 54 -3.41 -0.31 4.27
N SER A 55 -3.58 -0.70 5.53
CA SER A 55 -3.07 -0.01 6.70
C SER A 55 -2.86 -1.02 7.81
N LEU A 56 -1.89 -0.78 8.69
CA LEU A 56 -1.60 -1.67 9.81
C LEU A 56 -1.60 -0.88 11.12
N GLY A 57 -2.13 -1.50 12.18
CA GLY A 57 -2.05 -0.99 13.53
C GLY A 57 -2.64 0.42 13.71
N ARG A 58 -3.73 0.76 13.01
CA ARG A 58 -4.36 2.11 13.05
C ARG A 58 -4.66 2.60 14.46
N MET A 59 -4.98 1.69 15.38
CA MET A 59 -5.22 2.00 16.80
C MET A 59 -3.97 2.42 17.58
N PHE A 60 -2.78 2.17 17.03
CA PHE A 60 -1.49 2.51 17.63
C PHE A 60 -0.81 3.70 16.94
N TRP A 61 -1.48 4.32 15.96
CA TRP A 61 -0.97 5.53 15.34
C TRP A 61 -0.87 6.66 16.38
N PRO A 62 0.07 7.62 16.22
CA PRO A 62 0.19 8.75 17.12
C PRO A 62 -1.14 9.46 17.30
N LEU A 63 -1.51 9.83 18.54
CA LEU A 63 -2.82 10.41 18.84
C LEU A 63 -3.97 9.52 18.33
N PRO A 64 -4.13 8.29 18.88
CA PRO A 64 -5.08 7.32 18.37
C PRO A 64 -6.50 7.90 18.37
N GLY A 65 -7.18 7.80 17.23
CA GLY A 65 -8.50 8.38 17.02
C GLY A 65 -8.54 9.91 16.80
N ARG A 66 -7.39 10.60 16.86
CA ARG A 66 -7.29 12.06 16.67
C ARG A 66 -6.29 12.47 15.59
N HIS A 67 -5.45 11.56 15.11
CA HIS A 67 -4.53 11.84 14.02
C HIS A 67 -5.29 12.28 12.76
N PRO A 68 -4.92 13.40 12.10
CA PRO A 68 -5.64 13.88 10.92
C PRO A 68 -5.75 12.84 9.80
N LEU A 69 -4.67 12.08 9.56
CA LEU A 69 -4.68 10.97 8.59
C LEU A 69 -5.65 9.85 8.99
N TYR A 70 -5.73 9.52 10.29
CA TYR A 70 -6.66 8.50 10.78
C TYR A 70 -8.11 8.96 10.55
N LEU A 71 -8.43 10.19 10.93
CA LEU A 71 -9.77 10.76 10.80
C LEU A 71 -10.18 10.80 9.32
N ALA A 72 -9.32 11.33 8.45
CA ALA A 72 -9.57 11.42 7.02
C ALA A 72 -9.78 10.04 6.39
N LEU A 73 -8.88 9.08 6.65
CA LEU A 73 -9.00 7.71 6.13
C LEU A 73 -10.28 7.03 6.61
N THR A 74 -10.62 7.15 7.90
CA THR A 74 -11.84 6.58 8.48
C THR A 74 -13.09 7.15 7.81
N SER A 75 -13.14 8.46 7.59
CA SER A 75 -14.28 9.11 6.94
C SER A 75 -14.42 8.67 5.48
N LEU A 76 -13.32 8.64 4.73
CA LEU A 76 -13.32 8.22 3.32
C LEU A 76 -13.66 6.74 3.15
N GLU A 77 -13.22 5.89 4.07
CA GLU A 77 -13.61 4.47 4.13
C GLU A 77 -15.11 4.31 4.39
N ARG A 78 -15.67 5.02 5.39
CA ARG A 78 -17.10 4.95 5.72
C ARG A 78 -18.01 5.46 4.60
N CYS A 79 -17.53 6.42 3.81
CA CYS A 79 -18.27 6.94 2.65
C CYS A 79 -18.10 6.06 1.40
N GLY A 80 -17.34 4.97 1.45
CA GLY A 80 -17.08 4.09 0.30
C GLY A 80 -16.09 4.65 -0.74
N HIS A 81 -15.51 5.82 -0.47
CA HIS A 81 -14.46 6.39 -1.33
C HIS A 81 -13.21 5.49 -1.31
N PHE A 82 -12.91 4.92 -0.14
CA PHE A 82 -11.90 3.89 0.01
C PHE A 82 -12.49 2.59 0.54
N ARG A 83 -11.81 1.49 0.22
CA ARG A 83 -12.11 0.18 0.79
C ARG A 83 -10.83 -0.55 1.18
N ALA A 84 -10.91 -1.37 2.22
CA ALA A 84 -9.84 -2.30 2.53
C ALA A 84 -9.58 -3.20 1.30
N ALA A 85 -8.29 -3.39 0.98
CA ALA A 85 -7.87 -4.27 -0.09
C ALA A 85 -8.23 -5.73 0.25
N ASP A 86 -8.69 -6.46 -0.76
CA ASP A 86 -8.99 -7.89 -0.66
C ASP A 86 -7.87 -8.72 -1.32
N ASP A 87 -7.99 -10.05 -1.28
CA ASP A 87 -7.00 -10.94 -1.88
C ASP A 87 -6.86 -10.74 -3.40
N ARG A 88 -7.90 -10.26 -4.10
CA ARG A 88 -7.84 -10.00 -5.55
C ARG A 88 -7.01 -8.77 -5.85
N ASP A 89 -6.97 -7.80 -4.95
CA ASP A 89 -6.08 -6.64 -5.05
C ASP A 89 -4.63 -7.00 -4.71
N LEU A 90 -4.44 -7.86 -3.70
CA LEU A 90 -3.14 -8.18 -3.14
C LEU A 90 -2.37 -9.26 -3.91
N ALA A 91 -3.04 -10.32 -4.38
CA ALA A 91 -2.39 -11.45 -5.05
C ALA A 91 -1.53 -11.03 -6.27
N PRO A 92 -1.99 -10.11 -7.15
CA PRO A 92 -1.18 -9.64 -8.28
C PRO A 92 0.06 -8.82 -7.90
N LEU A 93 0.14 -8.31 -6.67
CA LEU A 93 1.27 -7.52 -6.16
C LEU A 93 2.30 -8.43 -5.47
N ARG A 94 1.82 -9.47 -4.78
CA ARG A 94 2.65 -10.52 -4.14
C ARG A 94 3.39 -11.35 -5.18
N ALA A 95 2.69 -11.82 -6.22
CA ALA A 95 3.29 -12.64 -7.28
C ALA A 95 4.33 -11.90 -8.13
N GLY A 96 4.28 -10.56 -8.18
CA GLY A 96 5.28 -9.73 -8.85
C GLY A 96 6.62 -9.71 -8.10
N ALA A 97 6.60 -9.78 -6.76
CA ALA A 97 7.80 -9.79 -5.93
C ALA A 97 8.62 -11.07 -6.12
N GLU A 98 7.96 -12.22 -6.27
CA GLU A 98 8.62 -13.52 -6.51
C GLU A 98 9.42 -13.54 -7.81
N ARG A 99 8.91 -12.92 -8.89
CA ARG A 99 9.61 -12.88 -10.18
C ARG A 99 10.87 -12.02 -10.17
N THR A 100 10.86 -10.92 -9.43
CA THR A 100 12.05 -10.07 -9.26
C THR A 100 13.10 -10.74 -8.37
N SER A 101 12.65 -11.44 -7.31
CA SER A 101 13.56 -12.17 -6.40
C SER A 101 14.32 -13.31 -7.10
N VAL A 102 13.70 -14.04 -8.03
CA VAL A 102 14.35 -15.14 -8.75
C VAL A 102 15.44 -14.63 -9.72
N LEU A 103 15.27 -13.41 -10.27
CA LEU A 103 16.28 -12.80 -11.13
C LEU A 103 17.46 -12.20 -10.35
N ALA A 104 17.26 -11.82 -9.08
CA ALA A 104 18.32 -11.29 -8.22
C ALA A 104 19.21 -12.37 -7.59
N SER A 105 18.82 -13.64 -7.63
CA SER A 105 19.55 -14.75 -7.01
C SER A 105 20.41 -15.58 -7.98
N ALA A 106 20.65 -15.12 -9.21
CA ALA A 106 21.57 -15.80 -10.10
C ALA A 106 23.00 -15.70 -9.55
N PRO A 107 23.72 -16.81 -9.29
CA PRO A 107 25.09 -16.73 -8.81
C PRO A 107 25.97 -16.13 -9.90
N ALA A 108 26.69 -15.07 -9.58
CA ALA A 108 27.82 -14.59 -10.35
C ALA A 108 28.95 -15.63 -10.24
N GLY A 109 28.87 -16.67 -11.07
CA GLY A 109 29.83 -17.76 -11.09
C GLY A 109 30.04 -18.24 -12.52
N ALA A 110 30.83 -17.49 -13.29
CA ALA A 110 31.47 -17.96 -14.50
C ALA A 110 32.62 -17.02 -14.88
N LEU A 111 33.77 -17.18 -14.23
CA LEU A 111 35.10 -16.95 -14.81
C LEU A 111 36.07 -17.95 -14.17
#